data_AF-A0AAU1V6H5-F1
#
_entry.id   AF-A0AAU1V6H5-F1
#
_cell.length_a   1.000
_cell.length_b   1.000
_cell.length_c   1.000
_cell.angle_alpha   90.00
_cell.angle_beta   90.00
_cell.angle_gamma   90.00
#
_symmetry.space_group_name_H-M   'P 1'
#
loop_
_entity.id
_entity.type
_entity.pdbx_description
1 polymer ?
#
loop_
_entity_poly.entity_id
_entity_poly.type
_entity_poly.pdbx_seq_one_letter_code
_entity_poly.pdbx_strand_id
1 'polypeptide(L)'
;MFLLVAVVAAGATALYPIWKRANLDPPELTLRYRTATPATAAAAEPSLEIFNESKKPLPLSEVTLRYYFTADDGSYAFNCVQAAFGCSGLAGSVVELDRPTETADHYLEIRFTDGAGTLRPGANSKGIDLQLYRVDHKKLDQSDDRSFDAGKKTYQESKTVTAYKRGVLAWGEQPDGSTPDDDARNAPGADPVPDVPSGVLFDNFHYTGAKDPALFKHGWLVRTSDGGPGIEDTWSADGVTFPAQKDALGDGQVLNLRASTDGTKAGTTQASVGTSGREFRSGTYAARIHFSDDPASGRTGDHVNQTFYTIGGKGSTYSELDNEYMPNGGWGRLGPKLDNVTWHTVEDRV
;
A
#
# COMPACT_ATOMS: atom_id res chain seq x y z
N MET A 1 -44.90 40.08 13.02
CA MET A 1 -44.64 38.67 12.63
C MET A 1 -43.28 38.56 11.95
N PHE A 2 -42.21 38.95 12.63
CA PHE A 2 -40.81 38.85 12.15
C PHE A 2 -39.86 38.56 13.33
N LEU A 3 -40.25 38.98 14.55
CA LEU A 3 -39.53 38.65 15.78
C LEU A 3 -39.60 37.16 16.19
N LEU A 4 -40.64 36.42 15.80
CA LEU A 4 -40.81 35.02 16.20
C LEU A 4 -39.95 34.04 15.39
N VAL A 5 -39.57 34.39 14.16
CA VAL A 5 -38.75 33.53 13.27
C VAL A 5 -37.26 33.64 13.61
N ALA A 6 -36.80 34.82 14.06
CA ALA A 6 -35.41 35.03 14.45
C ALA A 6 -35.03 34.27 15.75
N VAL A 7 -35.96 34.12 16.70
CA VAL A 7 -35.71 33.41 17.96
C VAL A 7 -35.59 31.89 17.75
N VAL A 8 -36.34 31.32 16.80
CA VAL A 8 -36.24 29.89 16.45
C VAL A 8 -34.93 29.59 15.70
N ALA A 9 -34.48 30.49 14.82
CA ALA A 9 -33.22 30.32 14.08
C ALA A 9 -31.96 30.47 14.98
N ALA A 10 -31.98 31.41 15.94
CA ALA A 10 -30.91 31.60 16.91
C ALA A 10 -30.85 30.46 17.96
N GLY A 11 -32.01 29.96 18.41
CA GLY A 11 -32.08 28.81 19.30
C GLY A 11 -31.60 27.51 18.63
N ALA A 12 -31.92 27.30 17.35
CA ALA A 12 -31.48 26.14 16.58
C ALA A 12 -29.95 26.08 16.39
N THR A 13 -29.29 27.23 16.18
CA THR A 13 -27.81 27.27 15.99
C THR A 13 -27.04 27.07 17.29
N ALA A 14 -27.53 27.58 18.43
CA ALA A 14 -26.92 27.36 19.74
C ALA A 14 -27.15 25.94 20.30
N LEU A 15 -28.30 25.33 19.99
CA LEU A 15 -28.64 23.98 20.45
C LEU A 15 -28.17 22.87 19.51
N TYR A 16 -27.88 23.15 18.24
CA TYR A 16 -27.38 22.16 17.27
C TYR A 16 -26.11 21.42 17.71
N PRO A 17 -25.05 22.05 18.25
CA PRO A 17 -23.88 21.31 18.73
C PRO A 17 -24.20 20.44 19.96
N ILE A 18 -25.14 20.85 20.82
CA ILE A 18 -25.59 20.08 21.98
C ILE A 18 -26.44 18.88 21.52
N TRP A 19 -27.34 19.10 20.56
CA TRP A 19 -28.16 18.07 19.93
C TRP A 19 -27.32 17.07 19.14
N LYS A 20 -26.32 17.53 18.37
CA LYS A 20 -25.40 16.66 17.62
C LYS A 20 -24.50 15.82 18.54
N ARG A 21 -24.09 16.34 19.70
CA ARG A 21 -23.40 15.55 20.73
C ARG A 21 -24.31 14.50 21.39
N ALA A 22 -25.61 14.76 21.46
CA ALA A 22 -26.58 13.82 22.02
C ALA A 22 -27.12 12.80 20.99
N ASN A 23 -27.07 13.14 19.69
CA ASN A 23 -27.49 12.32 18.56
C ASN A 23 -26.30 12.11 17.60
N LEU A 24 -25.33 11.29 18.01
CA LEU A 24 -24.24 10.89 17.13
C LEU A 24 -24.81 10.10 15.94
N ASP A 25 -24.25 10.34 14.77
CA ASP A 25 -24.55 9.52 13.60
C ASP A 25 -24.17 8.07 13.93
N PRO A 26 -25.01 7.08 13.57
CA PRO A 26 -24.67 5.70 13.78
C PRO A 26 -23.38 5.36 13.00
N PRO A 27 -22.54 4.47 13.55
CA PRO A 27 -21.26 4.12 12.92
C PRO A 27 -21.50 3.53 11.53
N GLU A 28 -20.66 3.89 10.55
CA GLU A 28 -20.80 3.40 9.17
C GLU A 28 -20.45 1.91 9.04
N LEU A 29 -19.65 1.39 9.96
CA LEU A 29 -19.29 -0.02 10.07
C LEU A 29 -19.13 -0.41 11.54
N THR A 30 -19.38 -1.67 11.84
CA THR A 30 -19.10 -2.28 13.15
C THR A 30 -18.15 -3.46 12.97
N LEU A 31 -17.48 -3.85 14.07
CA LEU A 31 -16.57 -4.98 14.06
C LEU A 31 -16.91 -5.96 15.19
N ARG A 32 -16.94 -7.24 14.83
CA ARG A 32 -17.03 -8.35 15.77
C ARG A 32 -15.74 -9.15 15.77
N TYR A 33 -15.47 -9.75 16.92
CA TYR A 33 -14.29 -10.54 17.20
C TYR A 33 -14.67 -11.82 17.93
N ARG A 34 -13.89 -12.86 17.70
CA ARG A 34 -13.78 -14.02 18.58
C ARG A 34 -12.33 -14.53 18.59
N THR A 35 -11.99 -15.35 19.59
CA THR A 35 -10.71 -16.08 19.64
C THR A 35 -10.93 -17.57 19.88
N ALA A 36 -10.12 -18.38 19.20
CA ALA A 36 -10.09 -19.82 19.39
C ALA A 36 -9.08 -20.27 20.48
N THR A 37 -8.16 -19.40 20.90
CA THR A 37 -7.08 -19.76 21.83
C THR A 37 -7.28 -19.19 23.25
N PRO A 38 -6.69 -19.83 24.28
CA PRO A 38 -6.57 -19.26 25.62
C PRO A 38 -5.45 -18.21 25.67
N ALA A 39 -5.28 -17.53 26.82
CA ALA A 39 -4.27 -16.47 26.99
C ALA A 39 -2.86 -16.92 26.57
N THR A 40 -2.39 -18.05 27.09
CA THR A 40 -1.12 -18.63 26.67
C THR A 40 -1.31 -19.67 25.56
N ALA A 41 -0.76 -19.42 24.37
CA ALA A 41 -0.92 -20.29 23.21
C ALA A 41 0.32 -20.29 22.30
N ALA A 42 0.40 -21.23 21.35
CA ALA A 42 1.46 -21.24 20.33
C ALA A 42 1.23 -20.18 19.23
N ALA A 43 -0.03 -19.78 19.03
CA ALA A 43 -0.45 -18.69 18.19
C ALA A 43 -1.69 -18.03 18.80
N ALA A 44 -1.84 -16.73 18.62
CA ALA A 44 -3.09 -16.03 18.81
C ALA A 44 -3.96 -16.32 17.59
N GLU A 45 -5.23 -16.67 17.81
CA GLU A 45 -6.16 -17.00 16.73
C GLU A 45 -7.36 -16.04 16.71
N PRO A 46 -7.13 -14.73 16.45
CA PRO A 46 -8.20 -13.76 16.36
C PRO A 46 -8.99 -13.98 15.06
N SER A 47 -10.30 -13.82 15.16
CA SER A 47 -11.23 -14.00 14.05
C SER A 47 -12.13 -12.78 13.99
N LEU A 48 -12.06 -12.03 12.88
CA LEU A 48 -12.62 -10.69 12.72
C LEU A 48 -13.77 -10.67 11.71
N GLU A 49 -14.84 -9.95 12.02
CA GLU A 49 -15.99 -9.80 11.12
C GLU A 49 -16.41 -8.32 11.03
N ILE A 50 -16.35 -7.76 9.82
CA ILE A 50 -16.75 -6.39 9.54
C ILE A 50 -18.21 -6.42 9.07
N PHE A 51 -19.06 -5.56 9.64
CA PHE A 51 -20.41 -5.28 9.13
C PHE A 51 -20.48 -3.90 8.51
N ASN A 52 -21.12 -3.81 7.35
CA ASN A 52 -21.48 -2.53 6.75
C ASN A 52 -22.84 -2.08 7.28
N GLU A 53 -22.83 -1.17 8.25
CA GLU A 53 -24.05 -0.58 8.85
C GLU A 53 -24.58 0.61 8.04
N SER A 54 -23.78 1.09 7.09
CA SER A 54 -24.16 2.20 6.23
C SER A 54 -25.22 1.79 5.19
N LYS A 55 -25.89 2.79 4.62
CA LYS A 55 -26.81 2.62 3.48
C LYS A 55 -26.11 2.55 2.13
N LYS A 56 -24.77 2.58 2.11
CA LYS A 56 -23.95 2.60 0.88
C LYS A 56 -23.10 1.34 0.80
N PRO A 57 -22.68 0.90 -0.40
CA PRO A 57 -21.66 -0.15 -0.52
C PRO A 57 -20.36 0.30 0.18
N LEU A 58 -19.69 -0.65 0.85
CA LEU A 58 -18.40 -0.44 1.52
C LEU A 58 -17.35 -1.31 0.81
N PRO A 59 -16.51 -0.72 -0.07
CA PRO A 59 -15.37 -1.42 -0.62
C PRO A 59 -14.41 -1.78 0.52
N LEU A 60 -14.06 -3.06 0.65
CA LEU A 60 -13.17 -3.48 1.74
C LEU A 60 -11.76 -2.90 1.59
N SER A 61 -11.33 -2.59 0.36
CA SER A 61 -10.04 -1.92 0.09
C SER A 61 -9.92 -0.51 0.69
N GLU A 62 -11.04 0.11 1.10
CA GLU A 62 -11.02 1.37 1.86
C GLU A 62 -10.87 1.16 3.37
N VAL A 63 -10.94 -0.08 3.85
CA VAL A 63 -10.95 -0.43 5.27
C VAL A 63 -9.56 -0.90 5.71
N THR A 64 -9.17 -0.55 6.92
CA THR A 64 -7.99 -1.12 7.60
C THR A 64 -8.40 -1.54 8.99
N LEU A 65 -7.94 -2.70 9.45
CA LEU A 65 -8.15 -3.18 10.82
C LEU A 65 -6.83 -3.14 11.60
N ARG A 66 -6.90 -2.90 12.90
CA ARG A 66 -5.75 -3.04 13.81
C ARG A 66 -6.13 -3.88 15.02
N TYR A 67 -5.38 -4.95 15.23
CA TYR A 67 -5.42 -5.80 16.43
C TYR A 67 -4.19 -5.51 17.28
N TYR A 68 -4.38 -4.91 18.45
CA TYR A 68 -3.33 -4.43 19.34
C TYR A 68 -2.94 -5.48 20.39
N PHE A 69 -1.64 -5.61 20.63
CA PHE A 69 -1.05 -6.61 21.51
C PHE A 69 0.29 -6.12 22.09
N THR A 70 0.82 -6.81 23.09
CA THR A 70 2.16 -6.61 23.66
C THR A 70 3.13 -7.65 23.10
N ALA A 71 4.31 -7.24 22.65
CA ALA A 71 5.23 -8.15 21.96
C ALA A 71 6.08 -9.02 22.90
N ASP A 72 6.16 -8.72 24.20
CA ASP A 72 6.96 -9.48 25.18
C ASP A 72 8.39 -9.79 24.67
N ASP A 73 9.07 -8.76 24.16
CA ASP A 73 10.40 -8.82 23.54
C ASP A 73 10.53 -9.77 22.33
N GLY A 74 9.42 -10.15 21.70
CA GLY A 74 9.35 -11.08 20.57
C GLY A 74 9.16 -10.40 19.21
N SER A 75 9.71 -11.02 18.17
CA SER A 75 9.31 -10.70 16.79
C SER A 75 8.13 -11.57 16.37
N TYR A 76 7.14 -10.96 15.71
CA TYR A 76 5.92 -11.64 15.30
C TYR A 76 5.78 -11.72 13.78
N ALA A 77 5.13 -12.79 13.35
CA ALA A 77 4.65 -12.97 11.99
C ALA A 77 3.17 -13.36 12.03
N PHE A 78 2.52 -13.23 10.88
CA PHE A 78 1.09 -13.45 10.74
C PHE A 78 0.79 -14.29 9.49
N ASN A 79 -0.26 -15.09 9.54
CA ASN A 79 -0.87 -15.73 8.38
C ASN A 79 -2.40 -15.68 8.44
N CYS A 80 -3.02 -15.48 7.27
CA CYS A 80 -4.46 -15.70 7.11
C CYS A 80 -4.73 -17.20 7.03
N VAL A 81 -5.64 -17.69 7.88
CA VAL A 81 -6.10 -19.08 7.87
C VAL A 81 -7.25 -19.23 6.90
N GLN A 82 -8.24 -18.34 6.98
CA GLN A 82 -9.42 -18.39 6.13
C GLN A 82 -10.08 -17.01 6.02
N ALA A 83 -10.55 -16.67 4.81
CA ALA A 83 -11.44 -15.55 4.57
C ALA A 83 -12.43 -15.93 3.45
N ALA A 84 -13.68 -15.48 3.52
CA ALA A 84 -14.69 -15.83 2.52
C ALA A 84 -14.35 -15.33 1.10
N PHE A 85 -13.57 -14.26 0.99
CA PHE A 85 -13.04 -13.71 -0.26
C PHE A 85 -11.62 -14.23 -0.60
N GLY A 86 -11.10 -15.20 0.17
CA GLY A 86 -9.76 -15.76 0.01
C GLY A 86 -8.66 -14.95 0.69
N CYS A 87 -7.64 -15.62 1.21
CA CYS A 87 -6.55 -14.98 1.94
C CYS A 87 -5.66 -14.08 1.08
N SER A 88 -5.65 -14.24 -0.25
CA SER A 88 -5.00 -13.29 -1.19
C SER A 88 -5.69 -11.92 -1.23
N GLY A 89 -6.90 -11.81 -0.68
CA GLY A 89 -7.61 -10.55 -0.46
C GLY A 89 -7.05 -9.70 0.67
N LEU A 90 -6.05 -10.19 1.42
CA LEU A 90 -5.47 -9.52 2.59
C LEU A 90 -3.99 -9.21 2.40
N ALA A 91 -3.56 -8.09 2.98
CA ALA A 91 -2.18 -7.81 3.29
C ALA A 91 -2.08 -7.51 4.79
N GLY A 92 -1.03 -8.02 5.44
CA GLY A 92 -0.83 -7.86 6.88
C GLY A 92 0.57 -7.38 7.21
N SER A 93 0.70 -6.53 8.22
CA SER A 93 1.98 -6.10 8.77
C SER A 93 1.89 -5.96 10.28
N VAL A 94 2.90 -6.40 11.00
CA VAL A 94 3.07 -6.12 12.43
C VAL A 94 3.83 -4.80 12.55
N VAL A 95 3.28 -3.86 13.32
CA VAL A 95 3.80 -2.49 13.44
C VAL A 95 3.95 -2.12 14.91
N GLU A 96 5.09 -1.53 15.27
CA GLU A 96 5.35 -0.95 16.60
C GLU A 96 4.56 0.36 16.76
N LEU A 97 3.97 0.60 17.93
CA LEU A 97 3.29 1.86 18.23
C LEU A 97 4.29 2.98 18.51
N ASP A 98 4.08 4.14 17.91
CA ASP A 98 4.82 5.37 18.26
C ASP A 98 4.66 5.77 19.74
N ARG A 99 3.51 5.41 20.33
CA ARG A 99 3.16 5.68 21.73
C ARG A 99 2.61 4.40 22.37
N PRO A 100 3.49 3.52 22.87
CA PRO A 100 3.07 2.28 23.51
C PRO A 100 2.33 2.58 24.82
N THR A 101 1.44 1.66 25.19
CA THR A 101 0.67 1.65 26.43
C THR A 101 0.94 0.35 27.19
N GLU A 102 0.48 0.24 28.44
CA GLU A 102 0.63 -1.00 29.22
C GLU A 102 0.00 -2.25 28.57
N THR A 103 -0.94 -2.07 27.65
CA THR A 103 -1.68 -3.19 27.01
C THR A 103 -1.45 -3.28 25.51
N ALA A 104 -0.59 -2.44 24.94
CA ALA A 104 -0.28 -2.46 23.52
C ALA A 104 1.02 -1.71 23.22
N ASP A 105 2.01 -2.42 22.70
CA ASP A 105 3.22 -1.86 22.10
C ASP A 105 3.30 -2.15 20.58
N HIS A 106 2.51 -3.10 20.08
CA HIS A 106 2.39 -3.43 18.68
C HIS A 106 0.92 -3.55 18.23
N TYR A 107 0.73 -3.50 16.92
CA TYR A 107 -0.52 -3.94 16.30
C TYR A 107 -0.28 -4.76 15.04
N LEU A 108 -1.13 -5.75 14.81
CA LEU A 108 -1.30 -6.36 13.50
C LEU A 108 -2.25 -5.48 12.69
N GLU A 109 -1.71 -4.83 11.65
CA GLU A 109 -2.48 -4.12 10.65
C GLU A 109 -2.95 -5.07 9.57
N ILE A 110 -4.25 -5.06 9.27
CA ILE A 110 -4.83 -5.82 8.16
C ILE A 110 -5.42 -4.83 7.17
N ARG A 111 -4.94 -4.89 5.94
CA ARG A 111 -5.46 -4.15 4.78
C ARG A 111 -6.07 -5.13 3.79
N PHE A 112 -7.03 -4.65 3.02
CA PHE A 112 -7.71 -5.46 2.02
C PHE A 112 -7.28 -5.03 0.62
N THR A 113 -7.05 -6.01 -0.25
CA THR A 113 -6.89 -5.75 -1.68
C THR A 113 -8.27 -5.63 -2.32
N ASP A 114 -8.34 -5.18 -3.58
CA ASP A 114 -9.62 -5.15 -4.31
C ASP A 114 -10.25 -6.55 -4.48
N GLY A 115 -9.43 -7.60 -4.40
CA GLY A 115 -9.90 -8.99 -4.40
C GLY A 115 -10.81 -9.34 -3.21
N ALA A 116 -10.77 -8.56 -2.11
CA ALA A 116 -11.71 -8.71 -1.00
C ALA A 116 -13.14 -8.28 -1.35
N GLY A 117 -13.30 -7.46 -2.39
CA GLY A 117 -14.59 -7.02 -2.90
C GLY A 117 -15.27 -5.94 -2.06
N THR A 118 -16.59 -5.88 -2.15
CA THR A 118 -17.41 -4.81 -1.56
C THR A 118 -18.55 -5.40 -0.74
N LEU A 119 -18.72 -4.93 0.49
CA LEU A 119 -19.85 -5.26 1.33
C LEU A 119 -21.06 -4.40 0.95
N ARG A 120 -22.17 -5.05 0.60
CA ARG A 120 -23.46 -4.36 0.42
C ARG A 120 -23.96 -3.83 1.78
N PRO A 121 -24.86 -2.83 1.79
CA PRO A 121 -25.54 -2.40 3.00
C PRO A 121 -26.11 -3.59 3.79
N GLY A 122 -25.81 -3.67 5.09
CA GLY A 122 -26.24 -4.74 5.99
C GLY A 122 -25.50 -6.07 5.82
N ALA A 123 -24.55 -6.19 4.89
CA ALA A 123 -23.74 -7.39 4.72
C ALA A 123 -22.48 -7.37 5.61
N ASN A 124 -21.85 -8.55 5.76
CA ASN A 124 -20.61 -8.70 6.51
C ASN A 124 -19.53 -9.48 5.73
N SER A 125 -18.31 -9.45 6.25
CA SER A 125 -17.15 -10.14 5.66
C SER A 125 -17.15 -11.66 5.83
N LYS A 126 -18.14 -12.23 6.55
CA LYS A 126 -18.29 -13.67 6.86
C LYS A 126 -17.10 -14.29 7.58
N GLY A 127 -16.43 -13.48 8.41
CA GLY A 127 -15.29 -13.90 9.20
C GLY A 127 -13.97 -13.93 8.45
N ILE A 128 -12.93 -13.50 9.15
CA ILE A 128 -11.55 -13.44 8.71
C ILE A 128 -10.74 -14.09 9.83
N ASP A 129 -10.36 -15.34 9.63
CA ASP A 129 -9.60 -16.13 10.59
C ASP A 129 -8.11 -15.90 10.39
N LEU A 130 -7.44 -15.45 11.45
CA LEU A 130 -6.06 -15.00 11.45
C LEU A 130 -5.25 -15.82 12.46
N GLN A 131 -3.94 -15.94 12.22
CA GLN A 131 -2.97 -16.49 13.15
C GLN A 131 -1.82 -15.51 13.31
N LEU A 132 -1.56 -15.07 14.54
CA LEU A 132 -0.41 -14.24 14.92
C LEU A 132 0.49 -15.09 15.84
N TYR A 133 1.78 -15.18 15.52
CA TYR A 133 2.69 -16.09 16.21
C TYR A 133 4.09 -15.48 16.30
N ARG A 134 4.83 -15.91 17.32
CA ARG A 134 6.23 -15.52 17.49
C ARG A 134 7.10 -16.27 16.48
N VAL A 135 8.04 -15.55 15.86
CA VAL A 135 9.00 -16.12 14.89
C VAL A 135 9.97 -17.09 15.57
N ASP A 136 10.24 -16.90 16.87
CA ASP A 136 11.04 -17.82 17.68
C ASP A 136 10.28 -19.09 18.11
N HIS A 137 9.01 -19.24 17.70
CA HIS A 137 8.10 -20.35 18.02
C HIS A 137 7.85 -20.59 19.51
N LYS A 138 8.21 -19.65 20.38
CA LYS A 138 7.78 -19.70 21.78
C LYS A 138 6.28 -19.47 21.86
N LYS A 139 5.68 -19.97 22.94
CA LYS A 139 4.30 -19.58 23.28
C LYS A 139 4.26 -18.08 23.57
N LEU A 140 3.20 -17.45 23.12
CA LEU A 140 2.85 -16.07 23.47
C LEU A 140 1.92 -16.07 24.68
N ASP A 141 1.96 -14.98 25.44
CA ASP A 141 0.92 -14.60 26.39
C ASP A 141 0.07 -13.52 25.72
N GLN A 142 -1.24 -13.56 25.95
CA GLN A 142 -2.20 -12.55 25.44
C GLN A 142 -2.94 -11.90 26.60
N SER A 143 -2.59 -12.23 27.86
CA SER A 143 -3.38 -11.84 29.03
C SER A 143 -3.41 -10.33 29.28
N ASP A 144 -2.42 -9.61 28.77
CA ASP A 144 -2.26 -8.17 28.78
C ASP A 144 -2.49 -7.50 27.40
N ASP A 145 -2.78 -8.29 26.36
CA ASP A 145 -3.08 -7.77 25.03
C ASP A 145 -4.42 -7.02 25.00
N ARG A 146 -4.39 -5.74 24.61
CA ARG A 146 -5.59 -4.88 24.51
C ARG A 146 -6.72 -5.51 23.69
N SER A 147 -6.39 -6.14 22.57
CA SER A 147 -7.39 -6.69 21.65
C SER A 147 -7.83 -8.12 21.99
N PHE A 148 -7.14 -8.78 22.92
CA PHE A 148 -7.49 -10.13 23.32
C PHE A 148 -8.62 -10.14 24.35
N ASP A 149 -9.56 -11.05 24.17
CA ASP A 149 -10.59 -11.34 25.17
C ASP A 149 -10.87 -12.84 25.18
N ALA A 150 -10.36 -13.53 26.20
CA ALA A 150 -10.52 -14.97 26.36
C ALA A 150 -11.99 -15.40 26.44
N GLY A 151 -12.91 -14.52 26.86
CA GLY A 151 -14.34 -14.78 26.98
C GLY A 151 -15.09 -14.77 25.64
N LYS A 152 -14.56 -14.12 24.60
CA LYS A 152 -15.20 -14.01 23.28
C LYS A 152 -14.94 -15.25 22.42
N LYS A 153 -15.57 -16.38 22.77
CA LYS A 153 -15.48 -17.64 22.01
C LYS A 153 -16.39 -17.68 20.77
N THR A 154 -17.37 -16.80 20.71
CA THR A 154 -18.25 -16.55 19.56
C THR A 154 -18.14 -15.09 19.14
N TYR A 155 -18.50 -14.78 17.89
CA TYR A 155 -18.44 -13.40 17.39
C TYR A 155 -19.28 -12.48 18.26
N GLN A 156 -18.60 -11.55 18.91
CA GLN A 156 -19.20 -10.50 19.72
C GLN A 156 -18.58 -9.17 19.32
N GLU A 157 -19.31 -8.09 19.53
CA GLU A 157 -18.80 -6.75 19.26
C GLU A 157 -17.45 -6.53 19.97
N SER A 158 -16.49 -5.93 19.27
CA SER A 158 -15.22 -5.51 19.86
C SER A 158 -14.99 -4.04 19.62
N LYS A 159 -14.75 -3.31 20.71
CA LYS A 159 -14.29 -1.91 20.67
C LYS A 159 -12.78 -1.80 20.77
N THR A 160 -12.08 -2.86 21.15
CA THR A 160 -10.62 -2.84 21.34
C THR A 160 -9.86 -3.19 20.05
N VAL A 161 -10.51 -3.85 19.10
CA VAL A 161 -10.05 -3.94 17.71
C VAL A 161 -10.62 -2.77 16.94
N THR A 162 -9.76 -1.94 16.37
CA THR A 162 -10.19 -0.72 15.65
C THR A 162 -10.28 -0.96 14.16
N ALA A 163 -11.20 -0.25 13.51
CA ALA A 163 -11.28 -0.19 12.06
C ALA A 163 -11.27 1.26 11.57
N TYR A 164 -10.58 1.46 10.46
CA TYR A 164 -10.38 2.75 9.81
C TYR A 164 -10.99 2.69 8.42
N LYS A 165 -11.54 3.82 7.96
CA LYS A 165 -12.00 3.99 6.59
C LYS A 165 -11.24 5.14 5.96
N ARG A 166 -10.44 4.85 4.93
CA ARG A 166 -9.57 5.81 4.26
C ARG A 166 -8.65 6.56 5.26
N GLY A 167 -8.12 5.82 6.24
CA GLY A 167 -7.20 6.35 7.25
C GLY A 167 -7.87 6.94 8.51
N VAL A 168 -9.16 7.30 8.47
CA VAL A 168 -9.87 7.88 9.61
C VAL A 168 -10.49 6.79 10.48
N LEU A 169 -10.39 6.93 11.81
CA LEU A 169 -10.96 5.97 12.75
C LEU A 169 -12.49 5.92 12.61
N ALA A 170 -13.00 4.79 12.13
CA ALA A 170 -14.42 4.58 11.87
C ALA A 170 -15.10 3.74 12.97
N TRP A 171 -14.32 2.94 13.71
CA TRP A 171 -14.84 2.06 14.74
C TRP A 171 -13.78 1.69 15.79
N GLY A 172 -14.23 1.53 17.04
CA GLY A 172 -13.42 1.07 18.16
C GLY A 172 -12.84 2.23 18.98
N GLU A 173 -11.87 1.90 19.82
CA GLU A 173 -11.13 2.83 20.67
C GLU A 173 -9.65 2.43 20.63
N GLN A 174 -8.77 3.37 20.26
CA GLN A 174 -7.33 3.14 20.19
C GLN A 174 -6.72 2.95 21.59
N PRO A 175 -5.51 2.37 21.70
CA PRO A 175 -4.80 2.20 22.98
C PRO A 175 -4.74 3.45 23.88
N ASP A 176 -4.64 4.63 23.29
CA ASP A 176 -4.59 5.92 24.01
C ASP A 176 -5.96 6.44 24.48
N GLY A 177 -7.03 5.69 24.22
CA GLY A 177 -8.41 6.02 24.58
C GLY A 177 -9.14 6.85 23.52
N SER A 178 -8.52 7.19 22.39
CA SER A 178 -9.17 7.97 21.33
C SER A 178 -10.27 7.15 20.64
N THR A 179 -11.41 7.80 20.41
CA THR A 179 -12.59 7.23 19.75
C THR A 179 -12.87 7.90 18.40
N PRO A 180 -13.72 7.33 17.52
CA PRO A 180 -14.13 7.98 16.26
C PRO A 180 -14.65 9.40 16.45
N ASP A 181 -15.31 9.66 17.58
CA ASP A 181 -15.81 10.98 17.94
C ASP A 181 -14.69 11.98 18.24
N ASP A 182 -13.62 11.53 18.90
CA ASP A 182 -12.46 12.36 19.17
C ASP A 182 -11.68 12.63 17.88
N ASP A 183 -11.57 11.62 17.01
CA ASP A 183 -10.94 11.73 15.69
C ASP A 183 -11.74 12.69 14.79
N ALA A 184 -13.06 12.57 14.75
CA ALA A 184 -13.94 13.49 13.99
C ALA A 184 -13.98 14.92 14.56
N ARG A 185 -13.77 15.11 15.86
CA ARG A 185 -13.71 16.43 16.52
C ARG A 185 -12.36 17.11 16.37
N ASN A 186 -11.29 16.31 16.28
CA ASN A 186 -9.92 16.78 16.08
C ASN A 186 -9.50 16.76 14.60
N ALA A 187 -10.34 16.21 13.71
CA ALA A 187 -10.07 16.05 12.28
C ALA A 187 -9.61 17.38 11.66
N PRO A 188 -8.32 17.53 11.34
CA PRO A 188 -7.93 18.44 10.28
C PRO A 188 -8.60 17.91 9.00
N GLY A 189 -8.99 18.79 8.08
CA GLY A 189 -9.55 18.33 6.80
C GLY A 189 -8.57 17.38 6.14
N ALA A 190 -8.98 16.12 5.94
CA ALA A 190 -8.23 14.99 5.36
C ALA A 190 -6.72 15.06 5.64
N ASP A 191 -6.23 14.26 6.58
CA ASP A 191 -4.80 14.17 6.85
C ASP A 191 -4.02 14.12 5.53
N PRO A 192 -2.95 14.93 5.39
CA PRO A 192 -2.04 14.81 4.27
C PRO A 192 -1.62 13.34 4.17
N VAL A 193 -1.56 12.84 2.93
CA VAL A 193 -0.89 11.57 2.64
C VAL A 193 0.40 11.54 3.47
N PRO A 194 0.65 10.50 4.30
CA PRO A 194 1.82 10.46 5.16
C PRO A 194 3.06 10.83 4.35
N ASP A 195 3.87 11.75 4.86
CA ASP A 195 5.14 12.06 4.23
C ASP A 195 5.92 10.75 4.08
N VAL A 196 6.41 10.49 2.88
CA VAL A 196 7.23 9.31 2.60
C VAL A 196 8.39 9.32 3.61
N PRO A 197 8.58 8.27 4.43
CA PRO A 197 9.63 8.24 5.43
C PRO A 197 10.97 8.63 4.81
N SER A 198 11.80 9.37 5.56
CA SER A 198 13.11 9.78 5.04
C SER A 198 13.89 8.56 4.56
N GLY A 199 14.33 8.57 3.30
CA GLY A 199 15.05 7.44 2.69
C GLY A 199 14.17 6.44 1.94
N VAL A 200 12.84 6.61 1.92
CA VAL A 200 11.93 5.81 1.09
C VAL A 200 11.63 6.54 -0.22
N LEU A 201 11.57 5.80 -1.31
CA LEU A 201 10.98 6.24 -2.58
C LEU A 201 9.81 5.30 -2.88
N PHE A 202 8.63 5.88 -3.04
CA PHE A 202 7.45 5.17 -3.50
C PHE A 202 6.74 6.04 -4.53
N ASP A 203 6.31 5.43 -5.62
CA ASP A 203 5.51 6.10 -6.62
C ASP A 203 4.48 5.12 -7.21
N ASN A 204 3.24 5.60 -7.33
CA ASN A 204 2.15 4.87 -7.98
C ASN A 204 1.91 5.35 -9.43
N PHE A 205 2.79 6.21 -9.93
CA PHE A 205 2.83 6.73 -11.29
C PHE A 205 1.57 7.47 -11.75
N HIS A 206 0.92 8.17 -10.81
CA HIS A 206 -0.26 8.97 -11.11
C HIS A 206 0.14 10.34 -11.69
N TYR A 207 0.33 10.43 -13.00
CA TYR A 207 0.80 11.62 -13.71
C TYR A 207 0.03 11.84 -15.02
N THR A 208 -0.04 13.10 -15.45
CA THR A 208 -0.74 13.48 -16.69
C THR A 208 0.07 13.21 -17.96
N GLY A 209 1.39 13.04 -17.85
CA GLY A 209 2.26 12.75 -18.99
C GLY A 209 3.75 12.98 -18.69
N ALA A 210 4.62 12.71 -19.68
CA ALA A 210 6.08 12.79 -19.54
C ALA A 210 6.63 14.19 -19.19
N LYS A 211 5.82 15.24 -19.33
CA LYS A 211 6.20 16.64 -19.02
C LYS A 211 5.49 17.17 -17.78
N ASP A 212 4.82 16.30 -17.01
CA ASP A 212 4.11 16.69 -15.81
C ASP A 212 5.09 17.30 -14.77
N PRO A 213 4.90 18.55 -14.32
CA PRO A 213 5.74 19.14 -13.28
C PRO A 213 5.79 18.32 -11.98
N ALA A 214 4.74 17.57 -11.65
CA ALA A 214 4.69 16.72 -10.47
C ALA A 214 5.66 15.53 -10.58
N LEU A 215 5.86 14.98 -11.78
CA LEU A 215 6.82 13.91 -12.05
C LEU A 215 8.25 14.35 -11.71
N PHE A 216 8.63 15.54 -12.19
CA PHE A 216 9.95 16.12 -11.91
C PHE A 216 10.11 16.52 -10.44
N LYS A 217 9.04 17.05 -9.82
CA LYS A 217 9.04 17.37 -8.39
C LYS A 217 9.20 16.12 -7.51
N HIS A 218 8.69 14.97 -7.96
CA HIS A 218 8.91 13.68 -7.29
C HIS A 218 10.38 13.18 -7.43
N GLY A 219 11.15 13.77 -8.35
CA GLY A 219 12.57 13.45 -8.56
C GLY A 219 12.83 12.44 -9.67
N TRP A 220 11.83 12.21 -10.53
CA TRP A 220 12.01 11.49 -11.78
C TRP A 220 12.51 12.43 -12.87
N LEU A 221 13.30 11.87 -13.78
CA LEU A 221 13.83 12.54 -14.97
C LEU A 221 13.51 11.68 -16.17
N VAL A 222 12.70 12.22 -17.08
CA VAL A 222 12.47 11.62 -18.39
C VAL A 222 13.69 11.91 -19.25
N ARG A 223 14.32 10.84 -19.75
CA ARG A 223 15.52 10.97 -20.57
C ARG A 223 15.18 11.54 -21.95
N THR A 224 15.82 12.65 -22.28
CA THR A 224 15.80 13.27 -23.62
C THR A 224 17.20 13.64 -24.09
N SER A 225 18.23 13.25 -23.32
CA SER A 225 19.64 13.61 -23.52
C SER A 225 20.48 12.44 -24.05
N ASP A 226 21.60 12.80 -24.67
CA ASP A 226 22.57 11.88 -25.29
C ASP A 226 23.36 11.06 -24.24
N GLY A 227 24.04 10.00 -24.68
CA GLY A 227 24.85 9.10 -23.84
C GLY A 227 24.46 7.62 -23.94
N GLY A 228 25.16 6.74 -23.24
CA GLY A 228 24.87 5.29 -23.19
C GLY A 228 24.08 4.88 -21.93
N PRO A 229 23.56 3.64 -21.88
CA PRO A 229 23.40 2.69 -22.99
C PRO A 229 22.27 3.11 -23.94
N GLY A 230 22.19 2.45 -25.11
CA GLY A 230 21.18 2.67 -26.16
C GLY A 230 21.71 3.45 -27.36
N ILE A 231 20.87 3.57 -28.40
CA ILE A 231 21.19 4.33 -29.61
C ILE A 231 21.15 5.84 -29.29
N GLU A 232 22.25 6.54 -29.54
CA GLU A 232 22.35 7.99 -29.29
C GLU A 232 21.30 8.78 -30.10
N ASP A 233 20.86 9.93 -29.59
CA ASP A 233 19.90 10.84 -30.23
C ASP A 233 18.50 10.26 -30.54
N THR A 234 18.14 9.09 -29.99
CA THR A 234 16.82 8.48 -30.23
C THR A 234 15.93 8.41 -28.99
N TRP A 235 16.31 9.04 -27.89
CA TRP A 235 15.52 9.07 -26.65
C TRP A 235 14.39 10.11 -26.74
N SER A 236 13.15 9.69 -26.53
CA SER A 236 11.98 10.56 -26.62
C SER A 236 11.07 10.43 -25.40
N ALA A 237 10.59 11.58 -24.93
CA ALA A 237 9.57 11.66 -23.90
C ALA A 237 8.21 11.15 -24.38
N ASP A 238 7.96 11.09 -25.69
CA ASP A 238 6.67 10.63 -26.26
C ASP A 238 6.43 9.14 -25.99
N GLY A 239 7.49 8.37 -25.75
CA GLY A 239 7.40 6.97 -25.35
C GLY A 239 7.13 6.76 -23.86
N VAL A 240 7.05 7.82 -23.04
CA VAL A 240 6.78 7.76 -21.60
C VAL A 240 5.34 8.17 -21.33
N THR A 241 4.52 7.22 -20.90
CA THR A 241 3.09 7.46 -20.63
C THR A 241 2.64 6.83 -19.32
N PHE A 242 1.47 7.28 -18.85
CA PHE A 242 0.87 6.85 -17.58
C PHE A 242 -0.57 6.35 -17.81
N PRO A 243 -0.77 5.26 -18.57
CA PRO A 243 -2.10 4.75 -18.83
C PRO A 243 -2.75 4.23 -17.54
N ALA A 244 -4.07 4.36 -17.45
CA ALA A 244 -4.85 3.68 -16.44
C ALA A 244 -4.65 2.16 -16.56
N GLN A 245 -4.41 1.50 -15.43
CA GLN A 245 -4.21 0.07 -15.40
C GLN A 245 -5.47 -0.60 -14.85
N LYS A 246 -6.04 -1.50 -15.67
CA LYS A 246 -7.36 -2.11 -15.44
C LYS A 246 -7.49 -2.79 -14.07
N ASP A 247 -6.39 -3.34 -13.56
CA ASP A 247 -6.33 -4.10 -12.31
C ASP A 247 -5.60 -3.34 -11.19
N ALA A 248 -5.38 -2.03 -11.36
CA ALA A 248 -4.83 -1.19 -10.31
C ALA A 248 -5.93 -0.67 -9.37
N LEU A 249 -5.57 -0.44 -8.11
CA LEU A 249 -6.45 0.13 -7.10
C LEU A 249 -6.91 1.53 -7.53
N GLY A 250 -8.23 1.76 -7.55
CA GLY A 250 -8.82 3.07 -7.90
C GLY A 250 -8.65 3.46 -9.37
N ASP A 251 -8.19 4.68 -9.62
CA ASP A 251 -7.80 5.21 -10.94
C ASP A 251 -6.29 5.00 -11.21
N GLY A 252 -5.73 3.94 -10.63
CA GLY A 252 -4.30 3.64 -10.65
C GLY A 252 -3.72 3.59 -12.06
N GLN A 253 -2.58 4.23 -12.21
CA GLN A 253 -1.81 4.27 -13.46
C GLN A 253 -0.55 3.42 -13.32
N VAL A 254 0.11 3.17 -14.44
CA VAL A 254 1.42 2.52 -14.48
C VAL A 254 2.37 3.37 -15.32
N LEU A 255 3.66 3.37 -14.98
CA LEU A 255 4.67 3.84 -15.92
C LEU A 255 4.72 2.87 -17.11
N ASN A 256 4.48 3.41 -18.30
CA ASN A 256 4.64 2.69 -19.55
C ASN A 256 5.76 3.33 -20.37
N LEU A 257 6.76 2.51 -20.74
CA LEU A 257 7.87 2.89 -21.60
C LEU A 257 7.73 2.18 -22.95
N ARG A 258 7.72 2.94 -24.05
CA ARG A 258 7.59 2.42 -25.39
C ARG A 258 8.81 2.76 -26.24
N ALA A 259 9.37 1.74 -26.88
CA ALA A 259 10.36 1.87 -27.94
C ALA A 259 9.74 1.49 -29.29
N SER A 260 10.31 2.03 -30.38
CA SER A 260 10.00 1.62 -31.75
C SER A 260 11.26 1.66 -32.60
N THR A 261 11.32 0.83 -33.64
CA THR A 261 12.40 0.87 -34.63
C THR A 261 11.90 0.34 -35.98
N ASP A 262 12.50 0.82 -37.07
CA ASP A 262 12.37 0.25 -38.42
C ASP A 262 13.66 -0.46 -38.87
N GLY A 263 14.59 -0.69 -37.93
CA GLY A 263 15.93 -1.22 -38.18
C GLY A 263 16.97 -0.15 -38.51
N THR A 264 16.60 1.13 -38.57
CA THR A 264 17.54 2.25 -38.78
C THR A 264 17.62 3.15 -37.54
N LYS A 265 18.75 3.87 -37.37
CA LYS A 265 18.87 4.90 -36.31
C LYS A 265 17.76 5.95 -36.42
N ALA A 266 17.47 6.42 -37.65
CA ALA A 266 16.50 7.49 -37.89
C ALA A 266 15.06 7.08 -37.57
N GLY A 267 14.70 5.82 -37.78
CA GLY A 267 13.38 5.28 -37.43
C GLY A 267 13.29 4.69 -36.03
N THR A 268 14.33 4.85 -35.19
CA THR A 268 14.34 4.35 -33.82
C THR A 268 13.88 5.42 -32.84
N THR A 269 13.02 5.04 -31.88
CA THR A 269 12.73 5.82 -30.67
C THR A 269 12.85 4.94 -29.43
N GLN A 270 13.41 5.49 -28.36
CA GLN A 270 13.64 4.82 -27.08
C GLN A 270 13.03 5.66 -25.95
N ALA A 271 12.66 5.03 -24.84
CA ALA A 271 12.07 5.70 -23.68
C ALA A 271 12.74 5.24 -22.39
N SER A 272 13.13 6.18 -21.54
CA SER A 272 13.75 5.91 -20.25
C SER A 272 13.34 6.97 -19.23
N VAL A 273 13.14 6.53 -17.99
CA VAL A 273 12.94 7.37 -16.83
C VAL A 273 13.97 6.97 -15.78
N GLY A 274 14.73 7.94 -15.29
CA GLY A 274 15.71 7.77 -14.21
C GLY A 274 15.45 8.74 -13.07
N THR A 275 16.27 8.72 -12.02
CA THR A 275 16.17 9.70 -10.93
C THR A 275 17.06 10.91 -11.22
N SER A 276 16.63 12.11 -10.77
CA SER A 276 17.35 13.36 -11.04
C SER A 276 18.52 13.65 -10.09
N GLY A 277 18.67 12.88 -9.00
CA GLY A 277 19.72 13.13 -8.00
C GLY A 277 19.60 12.31 -6.71
N ARG A 278 18.99 11.12 -6.76
CA ARG A 278 18.88 10.23 -5.60
C ARG A 278 19.84 9.06 -5.76
N GLU A 279 20.92 9.05 -4.99
CA GLU A 279 21.78 7.88 -4.82
C GLU A 279 21.25 7.06 -3.63
N PHE A 280 20.52 5.98 -3.91
CA PHE A 280 20.16 5.02 -2.88
C PHE A 280 21.42 4.24 -2.48
N ARG A 281 21.89 4.44 -1.25
CA ARG A 281 23.16 3.85 -0.79
C ARG A 281 23.00 2.43 -0.24
N SER A 282 21.92 2.17 0.49
CA SER A 282 21.61 0.87 1.08
C SER A 282 20.10 0.77 1.26
N GLY A 283 19.50 -0.36 0.86
CA GLY A 283 18.07 -0.58 0.99
C GLY A 283 17.57 -1.75 0.15
N THR A 284 16.28 -2.02 0.27
CA THR A 284 15.56 -3.02 -0.53
C THR A 284 14.59 -2.29 -1.43
N TYR A 285 14.49 -2.71 -2.70
CA TYR A 285 13.39 -2.29 -3.56
C TYR A 285 12.40 -3.44 -3.74
N ALA A 286 11.14 -3.08 -3.97
CA ALA A 286 10.14 -3.97 -4.52
C ALA A 286 9.51 -3.26 -5.72
N ALA A 287 9.53 -3.91 -6.88
CA ALA A 287 8.96 -3.37 -8.11
C ALA A 287 8.11 -4.45 -8.79
N ARG A 288 6.93 -4.07 -9.26
CA ARG A 288 6.10 -4.91 -10.13
C ARG A 288 6.31 -4.44 -11.56
N ILE A 289 6.97 -5.28 -12.36
CA ILE A 289 7.36 -4.95 -13.73
C ILE A 289 6.72 -5.96 -14.67
N HIS A 290 6.26 -5.48 -15.82
CA HIS A 290 5.82 -6.33 -16.91
C HIS A 290 6.76 -6.12 -18.09
N PHE A 291 7.47 -7.17 -18.46
CA PHE A 291 8.25 -7.21 -19.68
C PHE A 291 7.46 -7.93 -20.79
N SER A 292 7.56 -7.44 -22.02
CA SER A 292 6.84 -7.96 -23.17
C SER A 292 7.72 -8.85 -24.04
N ASP A 293 7.22 -10.01 -24.43
CA ASP A 293 7.88 -10.88 -25.42
C ASP A 293 7.77 -10.32 -26.83
N ASP A 294 6.55 -9.96 -27.21
CA ASP A 294 6.21 -9.50 -28.54
C ASP A 294 6.06 -7.98 -28.60
N PRO A 295 6.37 -7.35 -29.75
CA PRO A 295 6.08 -5.94 -29.95
C PRO A 295 4.55 -5.71 -29.91
N ALA A 296 4.13 -4.58 -29.37
CA ALA A 296 2.72 -4.19 -29.37
C ALA A 296 2.11 -4.06 -30.80
N SER A 297 2.97 -3.89 -31.81
CA SER A 297 2.60 -3.85 -33.23
C SER A 297 3.85 -4.04 -34.10
N GLY A 298 3.69 -4.60 -35.30
CA GLY A 298 4.78 -4.75 -36.26
C GLY A 298 5.39 -6.16 -36.27
N ARG A 299 6.60 -6.28 -36.86
CA ARG A 299 7.32 -7.55 -36.95
C ARG A 299 8.18 -7.73 -35.69
N THR A 300 8.27 -8.95 -35.20
CA THR A 300 9.23 -9.34 -34.15
C THR A 300 10.62 -9.62 -34.76
N GLY A 301 11.64 -9.79 -33.90
CA GLY A 301 13.00 -10.19 -34.26
C GLY A 301 14.09 -9.18 -33.92
N ASP A 302 13.73 -7.93 -33.60
CA ASP A 302 14.69 -6.94 -33.16
C ASP A 302 15.18 -7.23 -31.73
N HIS A 303 16.48 -7.03 -31.52
CA HIS A 303 17.14 -7.23 -30.23
C HIS A 303 16.88 -6.01 -29.31
N VAL A 304 15.69 -5.99 -28.71
CA VAL A 304 15.28 -4.94 -27.75
C VAL A 304 15.68 -5.37 -26.35
N ASN A 305 16.25 -4.45 -25.56
CA ASN A 305 16.51 -4.64 -24.15
C ASN A 305 15.48 -3.86 -23.32
N GLN A 306 14.79 -4.55 -22.42
CA GLN A 306 13.84 -3.97 -21.48
C GLN A 306 14.42 -4.06 -20.09
N THR A 307 14.67 -2.91 -19.46
CA THR A 307 15.53 -2.88 -18.28
C THR A 307 14.86 -2.23 -17.07
N PHE A 308 15.04 -2.83 -15.91
CA PHE A 308 14.88 -2.18 -14.62
C PHE A 308 16.16 -2.36 -13.83
N TYR A 309 16.80 -1.25 -13.47
CA TYR A 309 18.07 -1.29 -12.79
C TYR A 309 18.17 -0.23 -11.69
N THR A 310 19.03 -0.50 -10.72
CA THR A 310 19.46 0.46 -9.71
C THR A 310 20.97 0.56 -9.78
N ILE A 311 21.48 1.76 -10.10
CA ILE A 311 22.92 2.06 -10.12
C ILE A 311 23.18 3.12 -9.04
N GLY A 312 24.22 2.90 -8.24
CA GLY A 312 24.65 3.82 -7.19
C GLY A 312 26.17 3.94 -7.10
N GLY A 313 26.64 5.07 -6.58
CA GLY A 313 28.05 5.32 -6.33
C GLY A 313 28.91 5.41 -7.60
N LYS A 314 30.24 5.46 -7.41
CA LYS A 314 31.24 5.56 -8.48
C LYS A 314 32.58 4.97 -8.05
N GLY A 315 33.40 4.54 -9.01
CA GLY A 315 34.71 3.94 -8.73
C GLY A 315 34.59 2.78 -7.73
N SER A 316 35.31 2.85 -6.61
CA SER A 316 35.30 1.83 -5.55
C SER A 316 34.00 1.76 -4.72
N THR A 317 33.05 2.66 -4.94
CA THR A 317 31.74 2.69 -4.26
C THR A 317 30.58 2.34 -5.19
N TYR A 318 30.91 1.96 -6.43
CA TYR A 318 29.95 1.60 -7.44
C TYR A 318 29.16 0.36 -7.03
N SER A 319 27.85 0.39 -7.19
CA SER A 319 27.01 -0.80 -7.10
C SER A 319 25.90 -0.76 -8.14
N GLU A 320 25.50 -1.94 -8.61
CA GLU A 320 24.45 -2.07 -9.59
C GLU A 320 23.67 -3.36 -9.37
N LEU A 321 22.35 -3.26 -9.52
CA LEU A 321 21.44 -4.39 -9.61
C LEU A 321 20.66 -4.21 -10.91
N ASP A 322 20.94 -5.06 -11.89
CA ASP A 322 20.32 -5.04 -13.20
C ASP A 322 19.29 -6.15 -13.33
N ASN A 323 18.15 -5.81 -13.92
CA ASN A 323 17.18 -6.76 -14.45
C ASN A 323 16.97 -6.39 -15.92
N GLU A 324 17.57 -7.16 -16.81
CA GLU A 324 17.55 -6.92 -18.25
C GLU A 324 16.82 -8.05 -18.97
N TYR A 325 15.64 -7.74 -19.50
CA TYR A 325 14.87 -8.67 -20.30
C TYR A 325 15.05 -8.44 -21.79
N MET A 326 15.50 -9.48 -22.49
CA MET A 326 15.79 -9.49 -23.92
C MET A 326 14.98 -10.59 -24.61
N PRO A 327 13.78 -10.30 -25.15
CA PRO A 327 12.90 -11.32 -25.72
C PRO A 327 13.47 -12.01 -26.97
N ASN A 328 14.28 -11.30 -27.76
CA ASN A 328 14.93 -11.83 -28.96
C ASN A 328 16.43 -12.11 -28.75
N GLY A 329 16.87 -12.17 -27.50
CA GLY A 329 18.28 -12.27 -27.15
C GLY A 329 19.02 -10.93 -27.27
N GLY A 330 20.27 -10.94 -26.84
CA GLY A 330 21.10 -9.75 -26.68
C GLY A 330 22.42 -10.13 -26.04
N TRP A 331 23.36 -9.18 -26.00
CA TRP A 331 24.69 -9.40 -25.40
C TRP A 331 25.43 -10.66 -25.94
N GLY A 332 25.27 -10.95 -27.24
CA GLY A 332 25.88 -12.11 -27.88
C GLY A 332 25.23 -13.47 -27.58
N ARG A 333 24.02 -13.50 -27.01
CA ARG A 333 23.28 -14.71 -26.66
C ARG A 333 21.93 -14.79 -27.38
N LEU A 334 21.45 -16.01 -27.61
CA LEU A 334 20.19 -16.31 -28.30
C LEU A 334 19.02 -16.53 -27.32
N GLY A 335 17.80 -16.21 -27.79
CA GLY A 335 16.55 -16.55 -27.13
C GLY A 335 16.07 -15.52 -26.10
N PRO A 336 14.81 -15.65 -25.63
CA PRO A 336 14.28 -14.82 -24.55
C PRO A 336 15.07 -15.06 -23.28
N LYS A 337 15.59 -13.98 -22.68
CA LYS A 337 16.44 -14.07 -21.50
C LYS A 337 16.19 -12.92 -20.54
N LEU A 338 16.04 -13.25 -19.27
CA LEU A 338 16.13 -12.30 -18.16
C LEU A 338 17.51 -12.46 -17.51
N ASP A 339 18.36 -11.45 -17.68
CA ASP A 339 19.62 -11.36 -16.97
C ASP A 339 19.44 -10.54 -15.69
N ASN A 340 19.79 -11.17 -14.56
CA ASN A 340 19.81 -10.53 -13.26
C ASN A 340 21.26 -10.46 -12.81
N VAL A 341 21.86 -9.28 -12.88
CA VAL A 341 23.29 -9.09 -12.63
C VAL A 341 23.49 -8.15 -11.45
N THR A 342 24.47 -8.47 -10.61
CA THR A 342 24.83 -7.64 -9.47
C THR A 342 26.32 -7.31 -9.54
N TRP A 343 26.66 -6.04 -9.38
CA TRP A 343 28.04 -5.56 -9.40
C TRP A 343 28.35 -4.79 -8.12
N HIS A 344 29.51 -5.04 -7.52
CA HIS A 344 29.97 -4.37 -6.30
C HIS A 344 31.15 -3.42 -6.56
N THR A 345 31.76 -3.47 -7.76
CA THR A 345 32.72 -2.50 -8.27
C THR A 345 32.62 -2.41 -9.80
N VAL A 346 33.12 -1.32 -10.39
CA VAL A 346 33.22 -1.19 -11.86
C VAL A 346 34.19 -2.24 -12.46
N GLU A 347 35.15 -2.70 -11.66
CA GLU A 347 36.17 -3.69 -12.06
C GLU A 347 35.61 -5.11 -12.15
N ASP A 348 34.48 -5.39 -11.49
CA ASP A 348 33.81 -6.69 -11.59
C ASP A 348 33.11 -6.88 -12.93
N ARG A 349 32.78 -5.79 -13.66
CA ARG A 349 32.19 -5.81 -15.02
C ARG A 349 33.22 -6.36 -16.04
N VAL A 350 33.51 -7.66 -16.00
CA VAL A 350 34.38 -8.37 -16.98
C VAL A 350 33.55 -9.10 -18.02
#